data_AF-A0A9P8AFU0-F1
#
_entry.id   AF-A0A9P8AFU0-F1
#
_cell.length_a   1.000
_cell.length_b   1.000
_cell.length_c   1.000
_cell.angle_alpha   90.00
_cell.angle_beta   90.00
_cell.angle_gamma   90.00
#
_symmetry.space_group_name_H-M   'P 1'
#
loop_
_entity.id
_entity.type
_entity.pdbx_description
1 polymer ?
#
loop_
_entity_poly.entity_id
_entity_poly.type
_entity_poly.pdbx_seq_one_letter_code
_entity_poly.pdbx_strand_id
1 'polypeptide(L)'
;MSKDWTRIDTETSSAVNEQIDDFERQHSKAMEQLCDSTVAAYHTDRHYRNMSYNELLDLEPHERKQSVKEARGEWAMDTVFTATDERELSLAKSRQNQIHNKRVPYPFHSTYSRNPLRTLSTISRLRYSYLKRIIPMRVRRDELKEKERETELQREYNERRREEERKRWEEEERRRKAAQFPQSLEEFKQKGVDVQRRVARFLCLGDMFGHKGSESGLSPAQEKMLKEWKWTVEEVVPMKRIFATNKTFAAEMQALDIANQSVTRDPRNRY
;
A
#
# COMPACT_ATOMS: atom_id res chain seq x y z
N MET A 1 -31.08 8.64 19.47
CA MET A 1 -29.75 8.65 18.83
C MET A 1 -29.80 7.66 17.67
N SER A 2 -29.80 8.16 16.43
CA SER A 2 -29.88 7.31 15.22
C SER A 2 -28.62 6.47 15.11
N LYS A 3 -28.77 5.13 15.07
CA LYS A 3 -27.73 4.23 14.59
C LYS A 3 -28.00 4.03 13.11
N ASP A 4 -27.37 4.85 12.28
CA ASP A 4 -27.36 4.64 10.83
C ASP A 4 -26.42 3.47 10.53
N TRP A 5 -26.99 2.28 10.36
CA TRP A 5 -26.28 1.05 10.02
C TRP A 5 -25.69 1.03 8.60
N THR A 6 -25.83 2.13 7.85
CA THR A 6 -25.39 2.27 6.45
C THR A 6 -23.97 2.81 6.31
N ARG A 7 -23.37 3.34 7.38
CA ARG A 7 -21.93 3.63 7.39
C ARG A 7 -21.16 2.36 7.72
N ILE A 8 -20.89 1.57 6.68
CA ILE A 8 -19.71 0.71 6.71
C ILE A 8 -18.54 1.69 6.65
N ASP A 9 -18.06 2.13 7.82
CA ASP A 9 -16.81 2.87 7.90
C ASP A 9 -15.72 1.90 7.43
N THR A 10 -15.42 1.93 6.14
CA THR A 10 -14.25 1.24 5.60
C THR A 10 -13.05 1.97 6.17
N GLU A 11 -12.54 1.49 7.30
CA GLU A 11 -11.27 1.91 7.85
C GLU A 11 -10.22 1.83 6.73
N THR A 12 -9.79 2.97 6.21
CA THR A 12 -8.73 3.04 5.21
C THR A 12 -7.37 2.99 5.91
N SER A 13 -6.33 2.55 5.20
CA SER A 13 -4.97 2.60 5.75
C SER A 13 -4.56 4.04 6.15
N SER A 14 -5.11 5.05 5.47
CA SER A 14 -4.95 6.48 5.80
C SER A 14 -5.58 6.84 7.15
N ALA A 15 -6.82 6.40 7.42
CA ALA A 15 -7.50 6.72 8.68
C ALA A 15 -6.75 6.13 9.89
N VAL A 16 -6.19 4.92 9.75
CA VAL A 16 -5.37 4.32 10.81
C VAL A 16 -4.04 5.07 10.99
N ASN A 17 -3.44 5.59 9.92
CA ASN A 17 -2.25 6.44 10.05
C ASN A 17 -2.54 7.72 10.83
N GLU A 18 -3.65 8.40 10.54
CA GLU A 18 -4.06 9.59 11.27
C GLU A 18 -4.25 9.30 12.77
N GLN A 19 -4.89 8.17 13.10
CA GLN A 19 -5.03 7.73 14.50
C GLN A 19 -3.69 7.44 15.17
N ILE A 20 -2.75 6.82 14.46
CA ILE A 20 -1.38 6.57 14.93
C ILE A 20 -0.69 7.90 15.22
N ASP A 21 -0.71 8.83 14.28
CA ASP A 21 -0.03 10.13 14.38
C ASP A 21 -0.60 10.96 15.55
N ASP A 22 -1.92 11.00 15.68
CA ASP A 22 -2.58 11.71 16.79
C ASP A 22 -2.26 11.07 18.14
N PHE A 23 -2.20 9.74 18.20
CA PHE A 23 -1.81 9.04 19.42
C PHE A 23 -0.32 9.28 19.79
N GLU A 24 0.56 9.32 18.80
CA GLU A 24 1.98 9.65 18.97
C GLU A 24 2.18 11.09 19.47
N ARG A 25 1.41 12.06 18.94
CA ARG A 25 1.38 13.45 19.44
C ARG A 25 0.91 13.53 20.89
N GLN A 26 -0.20 12.85 21.21
CA GLN A 26 -0.74 12.82 22.57
C GLN A 26 0.25 12.22 23.57
N HIS A 27 0.90 11.10 23.20
CA HIS A 27 1.90 10.45 24.04
C HIS A 27 3.15 11.33 24.23
N SER A 28 3.63 11.98 23.16
CA SER A 28 4.79 12.88 23.23
C SER A 28 4.53 14.06 24.18
N LYS A 29 3.35 14.68 24.06
CA LYS A 29 2.91 15.75 24.97
C LYS A 29 2.82 15.28 26.42
N ALA A 30 2.29 14.07 26.66
CA ALA A 30 2.22 13.50 28.00
C ALA A 30 3.61 13.20 28.60
N MET A 31 4.55 12.73 27.78
CA MET A 31 5.94 12.50 28.18
C MET A 31 6.67 13.81 28.50
N GLU A 32 6.48 14.85 27.70
CA GLU A 32 7.03 16.19 27.94
C GLU A 32 6.54 16.76 29.28
N GLN A 33 5.22 16.72 29.52
CA GLN A 33 4.64 17.16 30.80
C GLN A 33 5.19 16.39 32.01
N LEU A 34 5.41 15.08 31.87
CA LEU A 34 6.03 14.27 32.91
C LEU A 34 7.48 14.71 33.15
N CYS A 35 8.28 14.88 32.11
CA CYS A 35 9.66 15.36 32.21
C CYS A 35 9.72 16.75 32.87
N ASP A 36 8.91 17.70 32.42
CA ASP A 36 8.85 19.05 32.99
C ASP A 36 8.49 19.02 34.48
N SER A 37 7.51 18.18 34.85
CA SER A 37 7.12 18.02 36.25
C SER A 37 8.25 17.43 37.10
N THR A 38 9.06 16.53 36.55
CA THR A 38 10.21 15.96 37.25
C THR A 38 11.36 16.96 37.38
N VAL A 39 11.61 17.76 36.35
CA VAL A 39 12.62 18.82 36.36
C VAL A 39 12.24 19.91 37.36
N ALA A 40 10.99 20.37 37.33
CA ALA A 40 10.48 21.34 38.31
C ALA A 40 10.62 20.82 39.75
N ALA A 41 10.22 19.57 40.00
CA ALA A 41 10.38 18.94 41.31
C ALA A 41 11.84 18.87 41.77
N TYR A 42 12.78 18.57 40.86
CA TYR A 42 14.21 18.56 41.15
C TYR A 42 14.76 19.95 41.47
N HIS A 43 14.37 20.99 40.71
CA HIS A 43 14.81 22.35 41.01
C HIS A 43 14.27 22.86 42.34
N THR A 44 13.01 22.55 42.66
CA THR A 44 12.41 22.84 43.96
C THR A 44 13.17 22.14 45.08
N ASP A 45 13.50 20.85 44.93
CA ASP A 45 14.33 20.09 45.89
C ASP A 45 15.71 20.73 46.07
N ARG A 46 16.43 21.00 44.98
CA ARG A 46 17.74 21.65 45.01
C ARG A 46 17.69 23.02 45.70
N HIS A 47 16.66 23.81 45.43
CA HIS A 47 16.46 25.10 46.09
C HIS A 47 16.29 24.93 47.60
N TYR A 48 15.46 23.97 48.04
CA TYR A 48 15.29 23.67 49.46
C TYR A 48 16.57 23.15 50.10
N ARG A 49 17.35 22.30 49.42
CA ARG A 49 18.69 21.86 49.89
C ARG A 49 19.60 23.05 50.11
N ASN A 50 19.72 23.94 49.13
CA ASN A 50 20.54 25.14 49.24
C ASN A 50 20.08 26.06 50.38
N MET A 51 18.77 26.17 50.62
CA MET A 51 18.21 26.96 51.72
C MET A 51 18.40 26.29 53.10
N SER A 52 18.39 24.95 53.16
CA SER A 52 18.69 24.20 54.38
C SER A 52 20.19 24.14 54.69
N TYR A 53 21.03 24.30 53.67
CA TYR A 53 22.48 24.28 53.79
C TYR A 53 22.97 25.60 54.41
N ASN A 54 22.90 25.68 55.73
CA ASN A 54 23.71 26.62 56.49
C ASN A 54 25.03 25.90 56.83
N GLU A 55 25.99 25.91 55.90
CA GLU A 55 27.36 25.38 56.12
C GLU A 55 27.96 25.86 57.45
N LEU A 56 27.57 27.07 57.85
CA LEU A 56 27.97 27.66 59.11
C LEU A 56 27.33 26.93 60.31
N LEU A 57 26.02 26.64 60.33
CA LEU A 57 25.29 26.22 61.55
C LEU A 57 25.34 24.71 61.83
N ASP A 58 25.76 23.91 60.85
CA ASP A 58 25.93 22.46 61.02
C ASP A 58 27.28 22.08 61.64
N LEU A 59 28.31 22.93 61.50
CA LEU A 59 29.59 22.77 62.19
C LEU A 59 29.46 23.19 63.66
N GLU A 60 30.04 22.42 64.57
CA GLU A 60 30.14 22.87 65.96
C GLU A 60 30.97 24.17 66.04
N PRO A 61 30.68 25.10 66.97
CA PRO A 61 31.35 26.41 67.02
C PRO A 61 32.87 26.34 67.02
N HIS A 62 33.43 25.27 67.60
CA HIS A 62 34.87 25.01 67.64
C HIS A 62 35.43 24.52 66.30
N GLU A 63 34.72 23.67 65.56
CA GLU A 63 35.10 23.22 64.22
C GLU A 63 35.04 24.38 63.22
N ARG A 64 34.05 25.27 63.37
CA ARG A 64 33.94 26.51 62.60
C ARG A 64 35.15 27.44 62.86
N LYS A 65 35.62 27.52 64.10
CA LYS A 65 36.82 28.30 64.47
C LYS A 65 38.09 27.70 63.82
N GLN A 66 38.15 26.38 63.71
CA GLN A 66 39.27 25.66 63.13
C GLN A 66 39.30 25.81 61.59
N SER A 67 38.16 25.66 60.91
CA SER A 67 38.08 25.82 59.46
C SER A 67 38.35 27.25 58.99
N VAL A 68 37.93 28.27 59.76
CA VAL A 68 38.25 29.68 59.48
C VAL A 68 39.75 29.97 59.67
N LYS A 69 40.39 29.36 60.69
CA LYS A 69 41.84 29.46 60.89
C LYS A 69 42.63 28.80 59.76
N GLU A 70 42.18 27.63 59.29
CA GLU A 70 42.80 26.93 58.17
C GLU A 70 42.63 27.67 56.83
N ALA A 71 41.45 28.25 56.57
CA ALA A 71 41.15 28.91 55.29
C ALA A 71 41.78 30.30 55.13
N ARG A 72 41.98 31.05 56.22
CA ARG A 72 42.50 32.44 56.18
C ARG A 72 43.93 32.59 56.70
N GLY A 73 44.59 31.50 57.10
CA GLY A 73 45.95 31.51 57.65
C GLY A 73 46.04 32.21 59.01
N GLU A 74 47.28 32.45 59.50
CA GLU A 74 47.55 33.11 60.80
C GLU A 74 46.92 34.51 60.95
N TRP A 75 46.41 35.12 59.86
CA TRP A 75 45.79 36.44 59.87
C TRP A 75 44.25 36.37 59.92
N ALA A 76 43.70 35.16 60.12
CA ALA A 76 42.31 34.94 60.47
C ALA A 76 42.04 35.47 61.89
N MET A 77 41.98 36.80 62.04
CA MET A 77 41.61 37.62 63.20
C MET A 77 41.58 36.92 64.56
N ASP A 78 42.29 37.48 65.54
CA ASP A 78 42.15 37.26 66.99
C ASP A 78 40.75 37.66 67.52
N THR A 79 39.68 37.35 66.78
CA THR A 79 38.33 37.30 67.32
C THR A 79 38.26 36.11 68.27
N VAL A 80 38.64 36.36 69.52
CA VAL A 80 38.33 35.48 70.64
C VAL A 80 36.82 35.51 70.79
N PHE A 81 36.15 34.47 70.30
CA PHE A 81 34.74 34.24 70.67
C PHE A 81 34.68 34.22 72.19
N THR A 82 33.95 35.18 72.73
CA THR A 82 33.71 35.27 74.16
C THR A 82 32.75 34.16 74.56
N ALA A 83 32.75 33.77 75.84
CA ALA A 83 31.80 32.77 76.34
C ALA A 83 30.33 33.18 76.11
N THR A 84 30.08 34.48 75.97
CA THR A 84 28.77 35.03 75.57
C THR A 84 28.44 34.72 74.11
N ASP A 85 29.39 34.87 73.19
CA ASP A 85 29.18 34.55 71.77
C ASP A 85 28.91 33.05 71.55
N GLU A 86 29.62 32.18 72.29
CA GLU A 86 29.40 30.73 72.24
C GLU A 86 27.99 30.36 72.74
N ARG A 87 27.51 31.00 73.80
CA ARG A 87 26.14 30.81 74.29
C ARG A 87 25.12 31.30 73.28
N GLU A 88 25.32 32.46 72.67
CA GLU A 88 24.43 33.00 71.64
C GLU A 88 24.36 32.08 70.41
N LEU A 89 25.49 31.55 69.96
CA LEU A 89 25.54 30.57 68.88
C LEU A 89 24.83 29.26 69.24
N SER A 90 25.02 28.75 70.46
CA SER A 90 24.29 27.56 70.94
C SER A 90 22.77 27.79 70.99
N LEU A 91 22.36 28.99 71.42
CA LEU A 91 20.96 29.40 71.50
C LEU A 91 20.37 29.55 70.10
N ALA A 92 21.12 30.13 69.16
CA ALA A 92 20.74 30.22 67.76
C ALA A 92 20.56 28.83 67.13
N LYS A 93 21.49 27.89 67.37
CA LYS A 93 21.37 26.48 66.96
C LYS A 93 20.14 25.81 67.56
N SER A 94 19.90 26.00 68.86
CA SER A 94 18.69 25.47 69.53
C SER A 94 17.40 26.09 68.98
N ARG A 95 17.37 27.39 68.67
CA ARG A 95 16.22 28.06 68.05
C ARG A 95 16.00 27.56 66.63
N GLN A 96 17.06 27.37 65.86
CA GLN A 96 16.99 26.77 64.53
C GLN A 96 16.44 25.35 64.59
N ASN A 97 16.89 24.52 65.53
CA ASN A 97 16.35 23.18 65.77
C ASN A 97 14.87 23.22 66.18
N GLN A 98 14.47 24.16 67.03
CA GLN A 98 13.05 24.35 67.38
C GLN A 98 12.21 24.80 66.19
N ILE A 99 12.74 25.69 65.33
CA ILE A 99 12.08 26.09 64.09
C ILE A 99 12.00 24.90 63.13
N HIS A 100 13.05 24.09 63.01
CA HIS A 100 13.06 22.87 62.21
C HIS A 100 12.03 21.86 62.71
N ASN A 101 11.90 21.69 64.03
CA ASN A 101 10.94 20.77 64.65
C ASN A 101 9.49 21.29 64.63
N LYS A 102 9.27 22.61 64.59
CA LYS A 102 7.94 23.23 64.51
C LYS A 102 7.46 23.44 63.07
N ARG A 103 8.38 23.61 62.11
CA ARG A 103 8.04 23.68 60.68
C ARG A 103 7.69 22.28 60.19
N VAL A 104 6.79 22.22 59.21
CA VAL A 104 6.48 20.98 58.48
C VAL A 104 7.82 20.33 58.11
N PRO A 105 8.02 19.02 58.39
CA PRO A 105 9.27 18.35 58.13
C PRO A 105 9.73 18.69 56.72
N TYR A 106 11.03 18.95 56.58
CA TYR A 106 11.68 19.11 55.29
C TYR A 106 11.03 18.14 54.30
N PRO A 107 10.52 18.58 53.13
CA PRO A 107 9.55 17.81 52.34
C PRO A 107 10.03 16.43 51.85
N PHE A 108 11.24 16.03 52.24
CA PHE A 108 11.91 14.77 51.97
C PHE A 108 12.21 13.91 53.23
N HIS A 109 11.82 14.33 54.44
CA HIS A 109 11.86 13.46 55.63
C HIS A 109 10.65 12.52 55.61
N SER A 110 10.83 11.40 54.90
CA SER A 110 9.88 10.29 54.82
C SER A 110 8.57 10.59 54.06
N THR A 111 8.31 9.79 53.03
CA THR A 111 7.03 9.58 52.34
C THR A 111 6.44 10.68 51.42
N TYR A 112 6.75 11.97 51.60
CA TYR A 112 6.09 13.04 50.82
C TYR A 112 6.88 13.56 49.61
N SER A 113 8.20 13.41 49.60
CA SER A 113 8.96 13.59 48.37
C SER A 113 8.67 12.43 47.44
N ARG A 114 8.19 12.73 46.24
CA ARG A 114 8.01 11.77 45.16
C ARG A 114 9.34 11.08 44.88
N ASN A 115 9.53 9.93 45.51
CA ASN A 115 10.66 9.03 45.32
C ASN A 115 10.95 8.89 43.81
N PRO A 116 12.17 9.18 43.32
CA PRO A 116 12.51 9.11 41.89
C PRO A 116 12.20 7.74 41.27
N LEU A 117 12.19 6.69 42.09
CA LEU A 117 11.74 5.36 41.69
C LEU A 117 10.26 5.32 41.28
N ARG A 118 9.39 6.15 41.87
CA ARG A 118 7.98 6.27 41.46
C ARG A 118 7.84 6.98 40.12
N THR A 119 8.57 8.07 39.86
CA THR A 119 8.49 8.79 38.57
C THR A 119 9.03 7.94 37.42
N LEU A 120 10.14 7.23 37.64
CA LEU A 120 10.65 6.22 36.69
C LEU A 120 9.63 5.10 36.45
N SER A 121 8.95 4.62 37.50
CA SER A 121 7.88 3.62 37.34
C SER A 121 6.69 4.16 36.53
N THR A 122 6.36 5.44 36.67
CA THR A 122 5.28 6.09 35.92
C THR A 122 5.64 6.24 34.45
N ILE A 123 6.88 6.63 34.13
CA ILE A 123 7.38 6.71 32.74
C ILE A 123 7.34 5.33 32.08
N SER A 124 7.85 4.29 32.75
CA SER A 124 7.82 2.93 32.21
C SER A 124 6.39 2.42 31.99
N ARG A 125 5.45 2.72 32.90
CA ARG A 125 4.02 2.39 32.74
C ARG A 125 3.41 3.14 31.56
N LEU A 126 3.70 4.43 31.40
CA LEU A 126 3.19 5.23 30.29
C LEU A 126 3.71 4.69 28.94
N ARG A 127 5.02 4.40 28.85
CA ARG A 127 5.63 3.75 27.68
C ARG A 127 4.99 2.39 27.37
N TYR A 128 4.78 1.56 28.37
CA TYR A 128 4.12 0.26 28.18
C TYR A 128 2.68 0.43 27.69
N SER A 129 1.92 1.36 28.26
CA SER A 129 0.55 1.64 27.84
C SER A 129 0.47 2.17 26.40
N TYR A 130 1.45 2.97 25.99
CA TYR A 130 1.63 3.45 24.64
C TYR A 130 1.92 2.30 23.68
N LEU A 131 2.92 1.46 24.00
CA LEU A 131 3.28 0.30 23.18
C LEU A 131 2.10 -0.67 23.01
N LYS A 132 1.35 -0.92 24.09
CA LYS A 132 0.16 -1.78 24.08
C LYS A 132 -0.93 -1.29 23.12
N ARG A 133 -1.03 0.02 22.88
CA ARG A 133 -2.02 0.61 21.97
C ARG A 133 -1.48 0.79 20.55
N ILE A 134 -0.23 1.24 20.39
CA ILE A 134 0.37 1.52 19.07
C ILE A 134 0.63 0.24 18.26
N ILE A 135 1.02 -0.85 18.91
CA ILE A 135 1.38 -2.10 18.23
C ILE A 135 0.19 -2.67 17.44
N PRO A 136 -0.99 -2.88 18.05
CA PRO A 136 -2.17 -3.33 17.30
C PRO A 136 -2.57 -2.40 16.15
N MET A 137 -2.47 -1.07 16.33
CA MET A 137 -2.79 -0.12 15.25
C MET A 137 -1.83 -0.23 14.07
N ARG A 138 -0.54 -0.44 14.33
CA ARG A 138 0.47 -0.65 13.28
C ARG A 138 0.25 -1.96 12.54
N VAL A 139 -0.04 -3.05 13.25
CA VAL A 139 -0.40 -4.34 12.64
C VAL A 139 -1.64 -4.17 11.76
N ARG A 140 -2.68 -3.51 12.27
CA ARG A 140 -3.92 -3.26 11.54
C ARG A 140 -3.69 -2.44 10.26
N ARG A 141 -2.86 -1.40 10.33
CA ARG A 141 -2.46 -0.61 9.16
C ARG A 141 -1.80 -1.50 8.10
N ASP A 142 -0.89 -2.37 8.51
CA ASP A 142 -0.15 -3.22 7.59
C ASP A 142 -1.06 -4.26 6.93
N GLU A 143 -2.01 -4.84 7.67
CA GLU A 143 -3.08 -5.70 7.12
C GLU A 143 -3.95 -4.97 6.09
N LEU A 144 -4.32 -3.71 6.36
CA LEU A 144 -5.13 -2.92 5.42
C LEU A 144 -4.34 -2.62 4.14
N LYS A 145 -3.05 -2.28 4.25
CA LYS A 145 -2.18 -2.07 3.09
C LYS A 145 -2.00 -3.34 2.26
N GLU A 146 -1.92 -4.50 2.90
CA GLU A 146 -1.85 -5.78 2.19
C GLU A 146 -3.14 -6.06 1.43
N LYS A 147 -4.30 -5.87 2.05
CA LYS A 147 -5.61 -5.99 1.38
C LYS A 147 -5.76 -5.01 0.22
N GLU A 148 -5.32 -3.76 0.37
CA GLU A 148 -5.32 -2.77 -0.71
C GLU A 148 -4.50 -3.30 -1.91
N ARG A 149 -3.28 -3.81 -1.68
CA ARG A 149 -2.44 -4.43 -2.72
C ARG A 149 -3.10 -5.66 -3.36
N GLU A 150 -3.71 -6.54 -2.57
CA GLU A 150 -4.42 -7.71 -3.10
C GLU A 150 -5.56 -7.29 -4.03
N THR A 151 -6.33 -6.26 -3.64
CA THR A 151 -7.41 -5.75 -4.49
C THR A 151 -6.89 -5.10 -5.77
N GLU A 152 -5.75 -4.42 -5.72
CA GLU A 152 -5.09 -3.86 -6.90
C GLU A 152 -4.61 -4.97 -7.84
N LEU A 153 -3.91 -5.99 -7.32
CA LEU A 153 -3.48 -7.15 -8.11
C LEU A 153 -4.67 -7.89 -8.75
N GLN A 154 -5.78 -8.02 -8.02
CA GLN A 154 -6.99 -8.63 -8.56
C GLN A 154 -7.59 -7.78 -9.70
N ARG A 155 -7.56 -6.45 -9.59
CA ARG A 155 -8.01 -5.54 -10.66
C ARG A 155 -7.12 -5.66 -11.89
N GLU A 156 -5.81 -5.63 -11.71
CA GLU A 156 -4.85 -5.82 -12.81
C GLU A 156 -5.02 -7.17 -13.50
N TYR A 157 -5.21 -8.24 -12.73
CA TYR A 157 -5.49 -9.57 -13.28
C TYR A 157 -6.78 -9.57 -14.11
N ASN A 158 -7.85 -8.97 -13.60
CA ASN A 158 -9.12 -8.86 -14.31
C ASN A 158 -9.00 -7.98 -15.57
N GLU A 159 -8.14 -6.97 -15.57
CA GLU A 159 -7.83 -6.14 -16.75
C GLU A 159 -7.08 -6.93 -17.81
N ARG A 160 -5.98 -7.61 -17.44
CA ARG A 160 -5.22 -8.46 -18.35
C ARG A 160 -6.09 -9.53 -18.99
N ARG A 161 -6.95 -10.18 -18.20
CA ARG A 161 -7.90 -11.18 -18.71
C ARG A 161 -8.85 -10.57 -19.74
N ARG A 162 -9.41 -9.39 -19.48
CA ARG A 162 -10.30 -8.70 -20.42
C ARG A 162 -9.58 -8.29 -21.71
N GLU A 163 -8.31 -7.91 -21.62
CA GLU A 163 -7.49 -7.59 -22.80
C GLU A 163 -7.19 -8.84 -23.63
N GLU A 164 -6.86 -9.96 -23.00
CA GLU A 164 -6.66 -11.24 -23.68
C GLU A 164 -7.93 -11.72 -24.37
N GLU A 165 -9.07 -11.65 -23.68
CA GLU A 165 -10.38 -11.99 -24.26
C GLU A 165 -10.71 -11.09 -25.46
N ARG A 166 -10.38 -9.79 -25.38
CA ARG A 166 -10.53 -8.86 -26.51
C ARG A 166 -9.64 -9.22 -27.69
N LYS A 167 -8.37 -9.54 -27.45
CA LYS A 167 -7.43 -9.95 -28.50
C LYS A 167 -7.89 -11.25 -29.19
N ARG A 168 -8.37 -12.22 -28.41
CA ARG A 168 -8.95 -13.46 -28.96
C ARG A 168 -10.16 -13.17 -29.82
N TRP A 169 -11.07 -12.30 -29.37
CA TRP A 169 -12.23 -11.89 -30.16
C TRP A 169 -11.84 -11.20 -31.47
N GLU A 170 -10.87 -10.28 -31.43
CA GLU A 170 -10.36 -9.61 -32.64
C GLU A 170 -9.69 -10.58 -33.61
N GLU A 171 -8.94 -11.56 -33.10
CA GLU A 171 -8.33 -12.63 -33.91
C GLU A 171 -9.39 -13.54 -34.54
N GLU A 172 -10.42 -13.93 -33.78
CA GLU A 172 -11.55 -14.71 -34.27
C GLU A 172 -12.35 -13.93 -35.32
N GLU A 173 -12.60 -12.65 -35.09
CA GLU A 173 -13.30 -11.78 -36.06
C GLU A 173 -12.46 -11.59 -37.32
N ARG A 174 -11.14 -11.37 -37.18
CA ARG A 174 -10.21 -11.30 -38.31
C ARG A 174 -10.19 -12.60 -39.09
N ARG A 175 -10.17 -13.74 -38.40
CA ARG A 175 -10.22 -15.08 -39.01
C ARG A 175 -11.55 -15.32 -39.71
N ARG A 176 -12.67 -14.88 -39.12
CA ARG A 176 -14.01 -14.96 -39.71
C ARG A 176 -14.11 -14.12 -40.98
N LYS A 177 -13.64 -12.86 -40.94
CA LYS A 177 -13.56 -11.98 -42.12
C LYS A 177 -12.62 -12.55 -43.18
N ALA A 178 -11.50 -13.16 -42.79
CA ALA A 178 -10.57 -13.81 -43.71
C ALA A 178 -11.19 -15.04 -44.39
N ALA A 179 -12.03 -15.81 -43.69
CA ALA A 179 -12.72 -16.99 -44.21
C ALA A 179 -13.98 -16.67 -45.06
N GLN A 180 -14.49 -15.45 -44.97
CA GLN A 180 -15.65 -14.99 -45.73
C GLN A 180 -15.35 -14.95 -47.23
N PHE A 181 -16.36 -15.29 -48.03
CA PHE A 181 -16.27 -15.31 -49.48
C PHE A 181 -16.06 -13.88 -50.03
N PRO A 182 -15.10 -13.64 -50.94
CA PRO A 182 -14.84 -12.30 -51.49
C PRO A 182 -16.02 -11.85 -52.36
N GLN A 183 -16.42 -10.58 -52.25
CA GLN A 183 -17.53 -10.02 -53.01
C GLN A 183 -17.06 -9.31 -54.30
N SER A 184 -15.78 -8.92 -54.36
CA SER A 184 -15.17 -8.23 -55.50
C SER A 184 -13.87 -8.88 -55.97
N LEU A 185 -13.43 -8.51 -57.18
CA LEU A 185 -12.15 -8.97 -57.76
C LEU A 185 -10.94 -8.47 -56.98
N GLU A 186 -11.01 -7.24 -56.46
CA GLU A 186 -9.93 -6.65 -55.67
C GLU A 186 -9.80 -7.36 -54.33
N GLU A 187 -10.93 -7.63 -53.67
CA GLU A 187 -10.95 -8.44 -52.45
C GLU A 187 -10.41 -9.84 -52.70
N PHE A 188 -10.81 -10.50 -53.79
CA PHE A 188 -10.33 -11.83 -54.14
C PHE A 188 -8.79 -11.88 -54.22
N LYS A 189 -8.17 -10.90 -54.88
CA LYS A 189 -6.70 -10.81 -55.00
C LYS A 189 -6.02 -10.55 -53.65
N GLN A 190 -6.67 -9.83 -52.74
CA GLN A 190 -6.17 -9.55 -51.40
C GLN A 190 -6.35 -10.72 -50.42
N LYS A 191 -7.27 -11.65 -50.68
CA LYS A 191 -7.45 -12.84 -49.84
C LYS A 191 -6.25 -13.79 -49.94
N GLY A 192 -6.03 -14.57 -48.89
CA GLY A 192 -5.00 -15.60 -48.87
C GLY A 192 -5.21 -16.67 -49.95
N VAL A 193 -4.10 -17.28 -50.39
CA VAL A 193 -4.08 -18.29 -51.46
C VAL A 193 -5.09 -19.42 -51.20
N ASP A 194 -5.24 -19.89 -49.96
CA ASP A 194 -6.20 -20.95 -49.63
C ASP A 194 -7.66 -20.56 -49.93
N VAL A 195 -8.05 -19.31 -49.66
CA VAL A 195 -9.40 -18.82 -49.96
C VAL A 195 -9.56 -18.69 -51.47
N GLN A 196 -8.56 -18.15 -52.16
CA GLN A 196 -8.56 -18.06 -53.62
C GLN A 196 -8.75 -19.44 -54.28
N ARG A 197 -8.06 -20.45 -53.76
CA ARG A 197 -8.17 -21.84 -54.22
C ARG A 197 -9.55 -22.44 -53.99
N ARG A 198 -10.14 -22.21 -52.81
CA ARG A 198 -11.50 -22.65 -52.49
C ARG A 198 -12.55 -21.98 -53.38
N VAL A 199 -12.41 -20.67 -53.60
CA VAL A 199 -13.28 -19.88 -54.48
C VAL A 199 -13.15 -20.36 -55.93
N ALA A 200 -11.93 -20.56 -56.43
CA ALA A 200 -11.69 -21.09 -57.78
C ALA A 200 -12.35 -22.45 -57.98
N ARG A 201 -12.17 -23.37 -57.03
CA ARG A 201 -12.82 -24.69 -57.03
C ARG A 201 -14.34 -24.56 -57.01
N PHE A 202 -14.88 -23.67 -56.18
CA PHE A 202 -16.32 -23.44 -56.08
C PHE A 202 -16.91 -22.95 -57.42
N LEU A 203 -16.24 -22.01 -58.08
CA LEU A 203 -16.68 -21.45 -59.36
C LEU A 203 -16.57 -22.46 -60.50
N CYS A 204 -15.51 -23.28 -60.53
CA CYS A 204 -15.27 -24.27 -61.59
C CYS A 204 -16.14 -25.55 -61.45
N LEU A 205 -16.69 -25.84 -60.27
CA LEU A 205 -17.57 -27.00 -60.04
C LEU A 205 -19.02 -26.81 -60.51
N GLY A 206 -19.41 -25.59 -60.86
CA GLY A 206 -20.73 -25.32 -61.42
C GLY A 206 -20.72 -25.52 -62.92
N ASP A 207 -21.69 -26.28 -63.45
CA ASP A 207 -21.98 -26.20 -64.89
C ASP A 207 -22.29 -24.75 -65.25
N MET A 208 -21.61 -24.23 -66.27
CA MET A 208 -21.81 -22.88 -66.83
C MET A 208 -23.28 -22.63 -67.23
N PHE A 209 -24.05 -23.70 -67.39
CA PHE A 209 -25.48 -23.71 -67.62
C PHE A 209 -26.14 -24.37 -66.41
N GLY A 210 -26.64 -23.55 -65.50
CA GLY A 210 -27.19 -23.98 -64.21
C GLY A 210 -28.08 -25.23 -64.30
N HIS A 211 -27.96 -26.11 -63.31
CA HIS A 211 -28.75 -27.32 -63.23
C HIS A 211 -30.24 -26.94 -63.16
N LYS A 212 -31.01 -27.25 -64.21
CA LYS A 212 -32.44 -26.85 -64.40
C LYS A 212 -33.43 -27.44 -63.37
N GLY A 213 -32.96 -27.95 -62.23
CA GLY A 213 -33.80 -28.59 -61.20
C GLY A 213 -33.49 -28.20 -59.76
N SER A 214 -32.53 -27.29 -59.50
CA SER A 214 -32.27 -26.78 -58.15
C SER A 214 -32.90 -25.40 -57.97
N GLU A 215 -33.70 -25.22 -56.91
CA GLU A 215 -34.28 -23.92 -56.52
C GLU A 215 -33.21 -22.85 -56.28
N SER A 216 -31.99 -23.26 -55.91
CA SER A 216 -30.87 -22.38 -55.62
C SER A 216 -29.99 -22.09 -56.85
N GLY A 217 -30.19 -22.80 -57.97
CA GLY A 217 -29.36 -22.71 -59.16
C GLY A 217 -27.90 -23.14 -58.95
N LEU A 218 -27.63 -23.90 -57.87
CA LEU A 218 -26.32 -24.43 -57.51
C LEU A 218 -26.23 -25.92 -57.80
N SER A 219 -25.03 -26.39 -58.17
CA SER A 219 -24.74 -27.82 -58.24
C SER A 219 -24.76 -28.43 -56.82
N PRO A 220 -25.17 -29.69 -56.62
CA PRO A 220 -25.11 -30.36 -55.32
C PRO A 220 -23.72 -30.29 -54.66
N ALA A 221 -22.65 -30.28 -55.46
CA ALA A 221 -21.28 -30.11 -54.97
C ALA A 221 -21.02 -28.69 -54.42
N GLN A 222 -21.58 -27.66 -55.07
CA GLN A 222 -21.49 -26.28 -54.60
C GLN A 222 -22.28 -26.08 -53.30
N GLU A 223 -23.47 -26.67 -53.18
CA GLU A 223 -24.25 -26.61 -51.94
C GLU A 223 -23.52 -27.26 -50.75
N LYS A 224 -22.81 -28.37 -51.00
CA LYS A 224 -21.95 -29.00 -49.99
C LYS A 224 -20.84 -28.05 -49.54
N MET A 225 -20.19 -27.35 -50.47
CA MET A 225 -19.13 -26.40 -50.16
C MET A 225 -19.62 -25.16 -49.42
N LEU A 226 -20.83 -24.66 -49.74
CA LEU A 226 -21.46 -23.58 -48.97
C LEU A 226 -21.64 -23.99 -47.50
N LYS A 227 -22.14 -25.21 -47.25
CA LYS A 227 -22.30 -25.75 -45.88
C LYS A 227 -20.96 -25.97 -45.19
N GLU A 228 -19.98 -26.56 -45.89
CA GLU A 228 -18.67 -26.88 -45.34
C GLU A 228 -17.89 -25.63 -44.93
N TRP A 229 -17.97 -24.56 -45.73
CA TRP A 229 -17.21 -23.33 -45.50
C TRP A 229 -18.05 -22.19 -44.91
N LYS A 230 -19.31 -22.46 -44.56
CA LYS A 230 -20.26 -21.52 -43.97
C LYS A 230 -20.46 -20.25 -44.80
N TRP A 231 -20.46 -20.40 -46.13
CA TRP A 231 -20.77 -19.32 -47.05
C TRP A 231 -22.27 -19.27 -47.31
N THR A 232 -22.78 -18.06 -47.53
CA THR A 232 -24.18 -17.85 -47.90
C THR A 232 -24.33 -17.75 -49.41
N VAL A 233 -25.52 -18.09 -49.94
CA VAL A 233 -25.79 -17.98 -51.38
C VAL A 233 -25.61 -16.54 -51.86
N GLU A 234 -26.07 -15.57 -51.06
CA GLU A 234 -26.00 -14.14 -51.35
C GLU A 234 -24.56 -13.63 -51.52
N GLU A 235 -23.63 -14.11 -50.68
CA GLU A 235 -22.21 -13.72 -50.77
C GLU A 235 -21.54 -14.18 -52.07
N VAL A 236 -22.02 -15.27 -52.65
CA VAL A 236 -21.34 -15.91 -53.80
C VAL A 236 -21.90 -15.45 -55.15
N VAL A 237 -23.12 -14.94 -55.18
CA VAL A 237 -23.78 -14.41 -56.39
C VAL A 237 -22.95 -13.33 -57.12
N PRO A 238 -22.34 -12.33 -56.44
CA PRO A 238 -21.54 -11.30 -57.10
C PRO A 238 -20.37 -11.87 -57.91
N MET A 239 -19.59 -12.78 -57.32
CA MET A 239 -18.45 -13.38 -58.02
C MET A 239 -18.88 -14.32 -59.14
N LYS A 240 -20.00 -15.02 -59.00
CA LYS A 240 -20.58 -15.82 -60.09
C LYS A 240 -20.91 -14.95 -61.31
N ARG A 241 -21.49 -13.76 -61.09
CA ARG A 241 -21.78 -12.81 -62.18
C ARG A 241 -20.50 -12.33 -62.86
N ILE A 242 -19.48 -11.98 -62.07
CA ILE A 242 -18.18 -11.55 -62.59
C ILE A 242 -17.50 -12.68 -63.39
N PHE A 243 -17.54 -13.91 -62.87
CA PHE A 243 -17.00 -15.10 -63.54
C PHE A 243 -17.67 -15.38 -64.88
N ALA A 244 -19.00 -15.23 -64.98
CA ALA A 244 -19.71 -15.38 -66.24
C ALA A 244 -19.40 -14.26 -67.26
N THR A 245 -19.17 -13.04 -66.78
CA THR A 245 -18.99 -11.85 -67.64
C THR A 245 -17.55 -11.73 -68.13
N ASN A 246 -16.57 -12.00 -67.27
CA ASN A 246 -15.16 -11.75 -67.54
C ASN A 246 -14.41 -13.05 -67.89
N LYS A 247 -14.15 -13.25 -69.19
CA LYS A 247 -13.45 -14.44 -69.70
C LYS A 247 -12.00 -14.57 -69.22
N THR A 248 -11.30 -13.46 -68.98
CA THR A 248 -9.90 -13.54 -68.50
C THR A 248 -9.87 -14.05 -67.07
N PHE A 249 -10.74 -13.51 -66.22
CA PHE A 249 -10.92 -13.98 -64.85
C PHE A 249 -11.38 -15.45 -64.79
N ALA A 250 -12.27 -15.86 -65.70
CA ALA A 250 -12.69 -17.26 -65.78
C ALA A 250 -11.53 -18.21 -66.10
N ALA A 251 -10.66 -17.83 -67.05
CA ALA A 251 -9.46 -18.60 -67.38
C ALA A 251 -8.46 -18.65 -66.21
N GLU A 252 -8.28 -17.54 -65.47
CA GLU A 252 -7.44 -17.50 -64.27
C GLU A 252 -7.96 -18.46 -63.18
N MET A 253 -9.27 -18.49 -62.95
CA MET A 253 -9.86 -19.41 -61.95
C MET A 253 -9.73 -20.87 -62.37
N GLN A 254 -9.90 -21.18 -63.65
CA GLN A 254 -9.67 -22.54 -64.17
C GLN A 254 -8.21 -22.96 -64.00
N ALA A 255 -7.25 -22.07 -64.29
CA ALA A 255 -5.83 -22.34 -64.08
C ALA A 255 -5.52 -22.61 -62.59
N LEU A 256 -6.11 -21.85 -61.68
CA LEU A 256 -5.97 -22.08 -60.24
C LEU A 256 -6.58 -23.40 -59.79
N ASP A 257 -7.75 -23.78 -60.31
CA ASP A 257 -8.38 -25.06 -59.96
C ASP A 257 -7.56 -26.26 -60.46
N ILE A 258 -7.07 -26.20 -61.70
CA ILE A 258 -6.15 -27.22 -62.25
C ILE A 258 -4.89 -27.34 -61.39
N ALA A 259 -4.30 -26.21 -61.00
CA ALA A 259 -3.15 -26.19 -60.10
C ALA A 259 -3.49 -26.87 -58.76
N ASN A 260 -4.67 -26.64 -58.19
CA ASN A 260 -5.09 -27.26 -56.93
C ASN A 260 -5.28 -28.77 -57.03
N GLN A 261 -5.86 -29.24 -58.14
CA GLN A 261 -6.05 -30.68 -58.39
C GLN A 261 -4.71 -31.41 -58.45
N SER A 262 -3.66 -30.76 -58.96
CA SER A 262 -2.31 -31.34 -59.00
C SER A 262 -1.64 -31.47 -57.63
N VAL A 263 -1.93 -30.57 -56.68
CA VAL A 263 -1.39 -30.61 -55.31
C VAL A 263 -2.07 -31.70 -54.46
N THR A 264 -3.35 -31.97 -54.71
CA THR A 264 -4.16 -32.89 -53.89
C THR A 264 -4.13 -34.34 -54.41
N ARG A 265 -3.07 -34.72 -55.15
CA ARG A 265 -2.93 -36.06 -55.72
C ARG A 265 -2.82 -37.10 -54.60
N ASP A 266 -3.74 -38.06 -54.58
CA ASP A 266 -3.80 -39.12 -53.58
C ASP A 266 -2.44 -39.85 -53.49
N PRO A 267 -1.79 -39.89 -52.31
CA PRO A 267 -0.51 -40.55 -52.14
C PRO A 267 -0.55 -42.05 -52.49
N ARG A 268 -1.74 -42.67 -52.56
CA ARG A 268 -1.92 -44.08 -52.94
C ARG A 268 -1.82 -44.35 -54.45
N ASN A 269 -1.87 -43.32 -55.29
CA ASN A 269 -1.85 -43.42 -56.75
C ASN A 269 -0.47 -43.08 -57.35
N ARG A 270 0.62 -43.30 -56.60
CA ARG A 270 2.00 -42.99 -57.01
C ARG A 270 2.77 -44.17 -57.64
N TYR A 271 2.12 -45.31 -57.88
CA TYR A 271 2.71 -46.49 -58.50
C TYR A 271 2.01 -46.85 -59.81
#